data_AF-A0A4R6C0M9-F1
#
_entry.id   AF-A0A4R6C0M9-F1
#
_cell.length_a   1.000
_cell.length_b   1.000
_cell.length_c   1.000
_cell.angle_alpha   90.00
_cell.angle_beta   90.00
_cell.angle_gamma   90.00
#
_symmetry.space_group_name_H-M   'P 1'
#
loop_
_entity.id
_entity.type
_entity.pdbx_description
1 polymer ?
#
loop_
_entity_poly.entity_id
_entity_poly.type
_entity_poly.pdbx_seq_one_letter_code
_entity_poly.pdbx_strand_id
1 'polypeptide(L)'
;MDKQTFTDLLQTKFKMVRIEAGYTQDTMAQTIGLSKKTLVQIEKERVLPNWTTCVSLCALFRDSEVLQTTLGGDPLEVVQVISRGACAYPQNDNLDELWWETRREEAGFTLQFNKISNLYRILDRSNQPLYGSNKEREAEMFFSKKTAEQLVNV
;
A
#
# COMPACT_ATOMS: atom_id res chain seq x y z
N MET A 1 3.98 -4.88 6.74
CA MET A 1 4.60 -3.58 7.10
C MET A 1 3.72 -2.80 8.09
N ASP A 2 4.27 -1.94 8.95
CA ASP A 2 3.52 -1.02 9.82
C ASP A 2 3.76 0.47 9.46
N LYS A 3 3.10 1.41 10.16
CA LYS A 3 3.19 2.85 9.86
C LYS A 3 4.62 3.40 9.95
N GLN A 4 5.39 2.98 10.94
CA GLN A 4 6.75 3.46 11.15
C GLN A 4 7.68 2.98 10.03
N THR A 5 7.65 1.68 9.76
CA THR A 5 8.42 1.06 8.67
C THR A 5 8.08 1.72 7.32
N PHE A 6 6.80 2.04 7.10
CA PHE A 6 6.35 2.74 5.90
C PHE A 6 6.90 4.16 5.79
N THR A 7 6.89 4.95 6.87
CA THR A 7 7.43 6.32 6.85
C THR A 7 8.94 6.34 6.63
N ASP A 8 9.67 5.40 7.26
CA ASP A 8 11.12 5.27 7.11
C ASP A 8 11.47 4.88 5.68
N LEU A 9 10.75 3.92 5.10
CA LEU A 9 10.93 3.51 3.72
C LEU A 9 10.69 4.66 2.75
N LEU A 10 9.58 5.39 2.88
CA LEU A 10 9.24 6.47 1.96
C LEU A 10 10.19 7.67 2.05
N GLN A 11 10.75 7.97 3.21
CA GLN A 11 11.76 9.04 3.35
C GLN A 11 12.86 8.90 2.30
N THR A 12 13.37 7.68 2.11
CA THR A 12 14.45 7.36 1.16
C THR A 12 14.03 7.53 -0.31
N LYS A 13 12.73 7.62 -0.60
CA LYS A 13 12.16 7.67 -1.95
C LYS A 13 11.72 9.05 -2.42
N PHE A 14 11.54 10.03 -1.52
CA PHE A 14 11.09 11.39 -1.90
C PHE A 14 11.89 11.99 -3.05
N LYS A 15 13.22 11.90 -2.98
CA LYS A 15 14.11 12.43 -4.03
C LYS A 15 13.94 11.69 -5.36
N MET A 16 13.78 10.37 -5.32
CA MET A 16 13.62 9.53 -6.52
C MET A 16 12.30 9.85 -7.22
N VAL A 17 11.18 9.87 -6.48
CA VAL A 17 9.85 10.22 -7.00
C VAL A 17 9.86 11.63 -7.61
N ARG A 18 10.52 12.59 -6.94
CA ARG A 18 10.66 13.94 -7.48
C ARG A 18 11.39 13.97 -8.82
N ILE A 19 12.50 13.24 -8.93
CA ILE A 19 13.31 13.19 -10.16
C ILE A 19 12.53 12.51 -11.29
N GLU A 20 11.85 11.41 -10.99
CA GLU A 20 10.97 10.68 -11.91
C GLU A 20 9.88 11.59 -12.49
N ALA A 21 9.23 12.38 -11.64
CA ALA A 21 8.23 13.36 -12.07
C ALA A 21 8.83 14.58 -12.81
N GLY A 22 10.16 14.71 -12.89
CA GLY A 22 10.83 15.86 -13.49
C GLY A 22 10.71 17.15 -12.68
N TYR A 23 10.45 17.06 -11.37
CA TYR A 23 10.15 18.21 -10.52
C TYR A 23 11.39 18.82 -9.86
N THR A 24 11.38 20.14 -9.74
CA THR A 24 12.32 20.84 -8.84
C THR A 24 11.90 20.68 -7.38
N GLN A 25 12.79 20.98 -6.43
CA GLN A 25 12.43 20.95 -5.01
C GLN A 25 11.33 21.95 -4.67
N ASP A 26 11.27 23.10 -5.34
CA ASP A 26 10.21 24.08 -5.12
C ASP A 26 8.86 23.55 -5.60
N THR A 27 8.82 23.00 -6.82
CA THR A 27 7.60 22.45 -7.43
C THR A 27 7.06 21.27 -6.63
N MET A 28 7.93 20.35 -6.21
CA MET A 28 7.56 19.20 -5.38
C MET A 28 7.04 19.62 -4.01
N ALA A 29 7.71 20.57 -3.36
CA ALA A 29 7.29 21.07 -2.05
C ALA A 29 5.91 21.71 -2.14
N GLN A 30 5.66 22.54 -3.16
CA GLN A 30 4.34 23.12 -3.40
C GLN A 30 3.26 22.05 -3.66
N THR A 31 3.59 21.04 -4.48
CA THR A 31 2.66 19.96 -4.86
C THR A 31 2.21 19.14 -3.64
N ILE A 32 3.14 18.75 -2.77
CA ILE A 32 2.85 17.94 -1.57
C ILE A 32 2.35 18.79 -0.40
N GLY A 33 2.49 20.13 -0.46
CA GLY A 33 2.09 21.03 0.62
C GLY A 33 3.13 21.17 1.73
N LEU A 34 4.42 21.12 1.39
CA LEU A 34 5.55 21.33 2.28
C LEU A 34 6.27 22.65 1.99
N SER A 35 7.07 23.12 2.95
CA SER A 35 8.11 24.10 2.64
C SER A 35 9.27 23.44 1.89
N LYS A 36 9.95 24.18 0.99
CA LYS A 36 11.18 23.71 0.34
C LYS A 36 12.22 23.24 1.35
N LYS A 37 12.40 23.98 2.46
CA LYS A 37 13.35 23.63 3.53
C LYS A 37 13.01 22.25 4.13
N THR A 38 11.73 21.98 4.39
CA THR A 38 11.27 20.70 4.93
C THR A 38 11.55 19.57 3.95
N LEU A 39 11.18 19.73 2.66
CA LEU A 39 11.47 18.74 1.63
C LEU A 39 12.97 18.44 1.55
N VAL A 40 13.83 19.47 1.56
CA VAL A 40 15.29 19.30 1.54
C VAL A 40 15.80 18.50 2.75
N GLN A 41 15.23 18.70 3.95
CA GLN A 41 15.64 17.91 5.12
C GLN A 41 15.17 16.44 5.02
N ILE A 42 13.98 16.21 4.46
CA ILE A 42 13.46 14.86 4.18
C ILE A 42 14.36 14.14 3.17
N GLU A 43 14.70 14.78 2.04
CA GLU A 43 15.58 14.19 1.01
C GLU A 43 17.02 13.95 1.49
N LYS A 44 17.43 14.61 2.57
CA LYS A 44 18.73 14.40 3.24
C LYS A 44 18.63 13.41 4.40
N GLU A 45 17.46 12.80 4.60
CA GLU A 45 17.18 11.83 5.67
C GLU A 45 17.41 12.38 7.08
N ARG A 46 17.34 13.71 7.26
CA ARG A 46 17.55 14.38 8.56
C ARG A 46 16.27 14.54 9.35
N VAL A 47 15.14 14.54 8.67
CA VAL A 47 13.80 14.67 9.25
C VAL A 47 12.89 13.65 8.58
N LEU A 48 12.18 12.86 9.39
CA LEU A 48 11.18 11.93 8.87
C LEU A 48 9.94 12.69 8.37
N PRO A 49 9.38 12.32 7.21
CA PRO A 49 8.07 12.79 6.80
C PRO A 49 7.01 12.25 7.77
N ASN A 50 6.02 13.06 8.11
CA ASN A 50 4.88 12.57 8.91
C ASN A 50 3.96 11.69 8.04
N TRP A 51 3.07 10.94 8.70
CA TRP A 51 2.12 10.05 8.04
C TRP A 51 1.33 10.73 6.92
N THR A 52 0.80 11.93 7.14
CA THR A 52 -0.03 12.63 6.14
C THR A 52 0.77 13.08 4.92
N THR A 53 2.05 13.43 5.10
CA THR A 53 2.97 13.74 3.99
C THR A 53 3.23 12.50 3.15
N CYS A 54 3.44 11.35 3.77
CA CYS A 54 3.59 10.07 3.07
C CYS A 54 2.32 9.69 2.30
N VAL A 55 1.15 9.84 2.91
CA VAL A 55 -0.14 9.64 2.22
C VAL A 55 -0.28 10.57 1.02
N SER A 56 0.11 11.84 1.17
CA SER A 56 0.05 12.82 0.08
C SER A 56 0.99 12.46 -1.07
N LEU A 57 2.21 12.00 -0.77
CA LEU A 57 3.15 11.47 -1.76
C LEU A 57 2.52 10.29 -2.54
N CYS A 58 1.98 9.30 -1.83
CA CYS A 58 1.35 8.13 -2.46
C CYS A 58 0.10 8.48 -3.28
N ALA A 59 -0.70 9.45 -2.82
CA ALA A 59 -1.92 9.86 -3.52
C ALA A 59 -1.62 10.67 -4.80
N LEU A 60 -0.68 11.61 -4.72
CA LEU A 60 -0.35 12.51 -5.83
C LEU A 60 0.55 11.86 -6.89
N PHE A 61 1.32 10.83 -6.50
CA PHE A 61 2.26 10.14 -7.38
C PHE A 61 1.96 8.63 -7.46
N ARG A 62 0.68 8.24 -7.44
CA ARG A 62 0.23 6.83 -7.45
C ARG A 62 0.85 5.99 -8.57
N ASP A 63 1.07 6.62 -9.73
CA ASP A 63 1.62 5.98 -10.93
C ASP A 63 3.15 5.98 -10.99
N SER A 64 3.83 6.45 -9.93
CA SER A 64 5.29 6.39 -9.81
C SER A 64 5.77 4.95 -9.76
N GLU A 65 6.61 4.55 -10.71
CA GLU A 65 7.24 3.24 -10.75
C GLU A 65 8.13 3.04 -9.52
N VAL A 66 8.78 4.11 -9.04
CA VAL A 66 9.55 4.11 -7.81
C VAL A 66 8.68 3.70 -6.63
N LEU A 67 7.48 4.27 -6.48
CA LEU A 67 6.57 3.93 -5.39
C LEU A 67 5.98 2.53 -5.57
N GLN A 68 5.51 2.18 -6.76
CA GLN A 68 4.90 0.88 -7.03
C GLN A 68 5.88 -0.26 -6.79
N THR A 69 7.12 -0.13 -7.26
CA THR A 69 8.17 -1.14 -7.05
C THR A 69 8.57 -1.19 -5.57
N THR A 70 8.66 -0.04 -4.89
CA THR A 70 9.03 0.01 -3.48
C THR A 70 7.96 -0.62 -2.57
N LEU A 71 6.68 -0.45 -2.92
CA LEU A 71 5.56 -0.91 -2.11
C LEU A 71 4.95 -2.23 -2.62
N GLY A 72 5.41 -2.73 -3.76
CA GLY A 72 4.93 -3.97 -4.38
C GLY A 72 3.50 -3.86 -4.91
N GLY A 73 3.14 -2.75 -5.54
CA GLY A 73 1.81 -2.51 -6.09
C GLY A 73 1.31 -1.11 -5.82
N ASP A 74 -0.01 -0.93 -5.88
CA ASP A 74 -0.65 0.37 -5.71
C ASP A 74 -0.29 1.01 -4.34
N PRO A 75 0.38 2.19 -4.33
CA PRO A 75 0.72 2.88 -3.10
C PRO A 75 -0.48 3.18 -2.21
N LEU A 76 -1.65 3.46 -2.79
CA LEU A 76 -2.87 3.76 -2.04
C LEU A 76 -3.47 2.51 -1.39
N GLU A 77 -3.35 1.34 -2.01
CA GLU A 77 -3.75 0.09 -1.37
C GLU A 77 -2.96 -0.12 -0.07
N VAL A 78 -1.64 0.01 -0.14
CA VAL A 78 -0.75 -0.17 1.01
C VAL A 78 -1.09 0.81 2.13
N VAL A 79 -1.31 2.09 1.80
CA VAL A 79 -1.77 3.11 2.75
C VAL A 79 -3.09 2.72 3.41
N GLN A 80 -4.07 2.25 2.64
CA GLN A 80 -5.38 1.87 3.16
C GLN A 80 -5.27 0.65 4.09
N VAL A 81 -4.57 -0.41 3.69
CA VAL A 81 -4.36 -1.60 4.53
C VAL A 81 -3.68 -1.21 5.85
N ILE A 82 -2.63 -0.39 5.81
CA ILE A 82 -1.94 0.07 7.02
C ILE A 82 -2.87 0.93 7.92
N SER A 83 -3.78 1.71 7.33
CA SER A 83 -4.64 2.63 8.07
C SER A 83 -5.86 1.97 8.73
N ARG A 84 -6.52 1.03 8.04
CA ARG A 84 -7.83 0.49 8.43
C ARG A 84 -7.92 -1.05 8.40
N GLY A 85 -6.87 -1.76 8.00
CA GLY A 85 -6.92 -3.23 7.86
C GLY A 85 -7.79 -3.73 6.72
N ALA A 86 -8.05 -2.87 5.73
CA ALA A 86 -8.76 -3.23 4.51
C ALA A 86 -8.41 -2.22 3.40
N CYS A 87 -8.43 -2.68 2.16
CA CYS A 87 -8.38 -1.81 0.98
C CYS A 87 -9.75 -1.85 0.30
N ALA A 88 -10.16 -0.73 -0.27
CA ALA A 88 -11.34 -0.66 -1.13
C ALA A 88 -10.84 -0.22 -2.49
N TYR A 89 -11.04 -1.08 -3.48
CA TYR A 89 -10.66 -0.79 -4.85
C TYR A 89 -11.81 0.00 -5.49
N PRO A 90 -11.54 1.08 -6.23
CA PRO A 90 -12.43 1.41 -7.34
C PRO A 90 -12.50 0.17 -8.25
N GLN A 91 -13.66 -0.14 -8.82
CA GLN A 91 -13.81 -1.21 -9.81
C GLN A 91 -12.82 -0.97 -10.96
N ASN A 92 -11.61 -1.50 -10.86
CA ASN A 92 -10.54 -1.33 -11.82
C ASN A 92 -9.92 -2.71 -12.05
N ASP A 93 -9.70 -3.00 -13.32
CA ASP A 93 -9.21 -4.28 -13.83
C ASP A 93 -7.72 -4.53 -13.52
N ASN A 94 -6.99 -3.51 -13.05
CA ASN A 94 -5.56 -3.61 -12.73
C ASN A 94 -5.36 -3.93 -11.24
N LEU A 95 -5.71 -5.16 -10.85
CA LEU A 95 -5.03 -5.79 -9.73
C LEU A 95 -3.64 -6.15 -10.25
N ASP A 96 -2.62 -5.33 -9.97
CA ASP A 96 -1.26 -5.70 -10.34
C ASP A 96 -0.85 -6.96 -9.55
N GLU A 97 -1.08 -8.13 -10.15
CA GLU A 97 -0.86 -9.46 -9.58
C GLU A 97 0.62 -9.78 -9.35
N LEU A 98 1.53 -9.01 -9.94
CA LEU A 98 2.95 -9.35 -10.06
C LEU A 98 3.63 -9.61 -8.70
N TRP A 99 3.24 -8.89 -7.65
CA TRP A 99 3.84 -9.01 -6.31
C TRP A 99 3.01 -9.84 -5.32
N TRP A 100 1.83 -10.30 -5.74
CA TRP A 100 0.90 -11.05 -4.91
C TRP A 100 1.01 -12.56 -5.17
N GLU A 101 1.28 -13.32 -4.11
CA GLU A 101 1.32 -14.78 -4.16
C GLU A 101 0.06 -15.35 -3.50
N THR A 102 -0.69 -16.17 -4.23
CA THR A 102 -1.81 -16.91 -3.68
C THR A 102 -1.31 -17.96 -2.68
N ARG A 103 -1.78 -17.85 -1.43
CA ARG A 103 -1.46 -18.79 -0.34
C ARG A 103 -2.53 -19.87 -0.19
N ARG A 104 -3.80 -19.49 -0.34
CA ARG A 104 -4.94 -20.39 -0.19
C ARG A 104 -6.12 -19.88 -1.00
N GLU A 105 -6.89 -20.81 -1.55
CA GLU A 105 -8.13 -20.52 -2.25
C GLU A 105 -9.16 -21.56 -1.81
N GLU A 106 -10.31 -21.11 -1.31
CA GLU A 106 -11.35 -21.98 -0.77
C GLU A 106 -12.70 -21.26 -0.74
N ALA A 107 -13.79 -21.99 -1.06
CA ALA A 107 -15.16 -21.47 -1.06
C ALA A 107 -15.39 -20.19 -1.90
N GLY A 108 -14.50 -19.92 -2.86
CA GLY A 108 -14.51 -18.72 -3.69
C GLY A 108 -13.88 -17.48 -3.03
N PHE A 109 -13.10 -17.66 -1.97
CA PHE A 109 -12.25 -16.62 -1.40
C PHE A 109 -10.78 -16.95 -1.66
N THR A 110 -9.96 -15.91 -1.85
CA THR A 110 -8.53 -16.05 -2.15
C THR A 110 -7.70 -15.29 -1.13
N LEU A 111 -6.85 -15.99 -0.38
CA LEU A 111 -5.85 -15.38 0.50
C LEU A 111 -4.55 -15.19 -0.29
N GLN A 112 -4.09 -13.95 -0.38
CA GLN A 112 -2.84 -13.60 -1.06
C GLN A 112 -1.87 -12.88 -0.11
N PHE A 113 -0.58 -13.01 -0.40
CA PHE A 113 0.50 -12.38 0.33
C PHE A 113 1.39 -11.57 -0.61
N ASN A 114 1.64 -10.31 -0.26
CA ASN A 114 2.54 -9.43 -0.97
C ASN A 114 3.96 -9.57 -0.43
N LYS A 115 4.88 -10.07 -1.26
CA LYS A 115 6.27 -10.36 -0.86
C LYS A 115 7.10 -9.10 -0.56
N ILE A 116 6.70 -7.94 -1.09
CA ILE A 116 7.43 -6.68 -0.92
C ILE A 116 6.91 -5.92 0.30
N SER A 117 5.60 -5.64 0.35
CA SER A 117 5.00 -4.88 1.47
C SER A 117 4.77 -5.72 2.73
N ASN A 118 4.91 -7.05 2.65
CA ASN A 118 4.57 -7.97 3.73
C ASN A 118 3.13 -7.72 4.22
N LEU A 119 2.20 -7.68 3.27
CA LEU A 119 0.78 -7.51 3.51
C LEU A 119 0.03 -8.74 3.02
N TYR A 120 -1.00 -9.11 3.76
CA TYR A 120 -1.96 -10.13 3.40
C TYR A 120 -3.22 -9.43 2.92
N ARG A 121 -3.85 -9.97 1.87
CA ARG A 121 -5.19 -9.56 1.44
C ARG A 121 -6.06 -10.78 1.21
N ILE A 122 -7.35 -10.61 1.43
CA ILE A 122 -8.37 -11.63 1.14
C ILE A 122 -9.29 -11.06 0.08
N LEU A 123 -9.42 -11.77 -1.04
CA LEU A 123 -10.32 -11.43 -2.13
C LEU A 123 -11.59 -12.29 -2.03
N ASP A 124 -12.71 -11.72 -2.47
CA ASP A 124 -13.97 -12.43 -2.69
C ASP A 124 -14.03 -13.06 -4.09
N ARG A 125 -15.20 -13.63 -4.43
CA ARG A 125 -15.47 -14.31 -5.71
C ARG A 125 -15.39 -13.40 -6.94
N SER A 126 -15.50 -12.10 -6.73
CA SER A 126 -15.40 -11.08 -7.78
C SER A 126 -13.99 -10.48 -7.84
N ASN A 127 -13.02 -11.15 -7.21
CA ASN A 127 -11.66 -10.66 -6.99
C ASN A 127 -11.60 -9.30 -6.29
N GLN A 128 -12.63 -8.92 -5.53
CA GLN A 128 -12.64 -7.69 -4.77
C GLN A 128 -12.05 -7.94 -3.38
N PRO A 129 -11.14 -7.09 -2.88
CA PRO A 129 -10.59 -7.30 -1.56
C PRO A 129 -11.59 -6.98 -0.46
N LEU A 130 -11.71 -7.95 0.44
CA LEU A 130 -12.61 -7.95 1.57
C LEU A 130 -11.88 -7.57 2.87
N TYR A 131 -10.60 -7.89 2.97
CA TYR A 131 -9.79 -7.69 4.17
C TYR A 131 -8.30 -7.57 3.83
N GLY A 132 -7.55 -6.84 4.65
CA GLY A 132 -6.09 -6.81 4.56
C GLY A 132 -5.41 -6.67 5.92
N SER A 133 -4.28 -7.33 6.13
CA SER A 133 -3.54 -7.20 7.38
C SER A 133 -2.04 -7.35 7.14
N ASN A 134 -1.24 -6.75 8.02
CA ASN A 134 0.19 -7.00 8.08
C ASN A 134 0.54 -8.19 8.99
N LYS A 135 -0.46 -8.88 9.55
CA LYS A 135 -0.30 -10.07 10.38
C LYS A 135 -0.99 -11.27 9.73
N GLU A 136 -0.20 -12.31 9.48
CA GLU A 136 -0.67 -13.57 8.91
C GLU A 136 -1.84 -14.18 9.68
N ARG A 137 -1.67 -14.31 11.00
CA ARG A 137 -2.67 -14.94 11.87
C ARG A 137 -4.04 -14.27 11.81
N GLU A 138 -4.08 -12.93 11.74
CA GLU A 138 -5.34 -12.19 11.62
C GLU A 138 -6.01 -12.46 10.27
N ALA A 139 -5.23 -12.48 9.19
CA ALA A 139 -5.73 -12.80 7.87
C ALA A 139 -6.24 -14.24 7.79
N GLU A 140 -5.50 -15.22 8.29
CA GLU A 140 -5.93 -16.62 8.29
C GLU A 140 -7.20 -16.86 9.12
N MET A 141 -7.32 -16.21 10.28
CA MET A 141 -8.52 -16.27 11.10
C MET A 141 -9.74 -15.70 10.38
N PHE A 142 -9.58 -14.54 9.71
CA PHE A 142 -10.67 -13.95 8.94
C PHE A 142 -11.05 -14.82 7.74
N PHE A 143 -10.06 -15.36 7.02
CA PHE A 143 -10.27 -16.26 5.89
C PHE A 143 -11.07 -17.49 6.30
N SER A 144 -10.61 -18.19 7.34
CA SER A 144 -11.23 -19.43 7.84
C SER A 144 -12.66 -19.17 8.35
N LYS A 145 -12.90 -18.01 8.97
CA LYS A 145 -14.25 -17.61 9.38
C LYS A 145 -15.17 -17.43 8.19
N LYS A 146 -14.71 -16.75 7.13
CA LYS A 146 -15.52 -16.48 5.93
C LYS A 146 -15.81 -17.74 5.11
N THR A 147 -14.84 -18.62 4.97
CA THR A 147 -15.04 -19.91 4.28
C THR A 147 -16.04 -20.78 5.04
N ALA A 148 -15.93 -20.85 6.38
CA ALA A 148 -16.88 -21.60 7.22
C ALA A 148 -18.30 -21.03 7.17
N GLU A 149 -18.47 -19.71 7.28
CA GLU A 149 -19.78 -19.04 7.14
C GLU A 149 -20.44 -19.37 5.78
N GLN A 150 -19.64 -19.48 4.72
CA GLN A 150 -20.16 -19.78 3.39
C GLN A 150 -20.55 -21.24 3.22
N LEU A 151 -19.80 -22.18 3.80
CA LEU A 151 -20.11 -23.61 3.77
C LEU A 151 -21.41 -23.96 4.51
N VAL A 152 -21.80 -23.16 5.51
CA VAL A 152 -23.05 -23.33 6.27
C VAL A 152 -24.27 -22.79 5.52
N ASN A 153 -24.08 -21.90 4.54
CA ASN A 153 -25.15 -21.27 3.76
C ASN A 153 -25.36 -21.91 2.37
N VAL A 154 -24.77 -23.09 2.12
CA VAL A 154 -24.92 -23.89 0.89
C VAL A 154 -25.72 -25.14 1.16
#